data_AF-A0A916BD29-F1
#
_entry.id   AF-A0A916BD29-F1
#
_cell.length_a   1.000
_cell.length_b   1.000
_cell.length_c   1.000
_cell.angle_alpha   90.00
_cell.angle_beta   90.00
_cell.angle_gamma   90.00
#
_symmetry.space_group_name_H-M   'P 1'
#
loop_
_entity.id
_entity.type
_entity.pdbx_description
1 polymer ?
#
loop_
_entity_poly.entity_id
_entity_poly.type
_entity_poly.pdbx_seq_one_letter_code
_entity_poly.pdbx_strand_id
1 'polypeptide(L)'
;MNDFQIYEFTPLWLTIDRIGPFQTEPEEIKFTDTNGESCNFFVFHSKNGRGKTIILELISKLMAMTGFTNPKDLASAHNRHPNSPFGLESLDHGPGRTQLDIRIHYSENGNERIAVLSLLAGQLEMTSSLRQWNEEALNQVGATQWHRFGFCRNETDAWSAIGLDDKWVISFVSGIDEATGEKVGGFEESILDWPTVLYFSAYRNVVPVDPDQYRAIVPPLEWNYAPSYSFGSESGDWRDSLDNLLVWLKWLDDGRFDRAVKLANDRVFSGTGTSINGVRKEPHEVTVMRNGNIHRLDALSSGEKNLVQLFVRFGAYMTRNSFLLIDEPEAHLHEDWQHRLILQLKKIAQEQFPGLTVILATHSSKIMHALELEREEDNLRKGCNLCDTDGPNVNFPSPKERIFSRPDER
;
A
#
# COMPACT_ATOMS: atom_id res chain seq x y z
N MET A 1 -10.52 9.27 -26.48
CA MET A 1 -9.70 8.52 -25.52
C MET A 1 -8.39 9.28 -25.44
N ASN A 2 -8.19 10.03 -24.35
CA ASN A 2 -6.90 10.67 -24.10
C ASN A 2 -5.89 9.54 -23.89
N ASP A 3 -4.77 9.61 -24.61
CA ASP A 3 -3.63 8.72 -24.43
C ASP A 3 -2.93 9.14 -23.13
N PHE A 4 -3.47 8.68 -22.00
CA PHE A 4 -3.00 8.99 -20.64
C PHE A 4 -2.32 7.75 -20.07
N GLN A 5 -1.00 7.82 -19.92
CA GLN A 5 -0.18 6.70 -19.46
C GLN A 5 0.69 7.13 -18.28
N ILE A 6 0.70 6.34 -17.19
CA ILE A 6 1.53 6.62 -16.01
C ILE A 6 2.78 5.73 -16.05
N TYR A 7 3.96 6.34 -16.04
CA TYR A 7 5.24 5.64 -16.02
C TYR A 7 5.80 5.48 -14.60
N GLU A 8 5.50 6.43 -13.72
CA GLU A 8 5.95 6.40 -12.33
C GLU A 8 4.89 7.05 -11.44
N PHE A 9 4.64 6.42 -10.29
CA PHE A 9 3.75 6.91 -9.24
C PHE A 9 4.43 6.65 -7.89
N THR A 10 5.10 7.65 -7.32
CA THR A 10 5.97 7.47 -6.15
C THR A 10 5.61 8.45 -5.03
N PRO A 11 5.55 8.00 -3.76
CA PRO A 11 5.17 8.88 -2.67
C PRO A 11 6.31 9.86 -2.39
N LEU A 12 5.94 11.08 -1.98
CA LEU A 12 6.87 12.15 -1.66
C LEU A 12 6.74 12.57 -0.19
N TRP A 13 5.54 12.95 0.22
CA TRP A 13 5.24 13.40 1.59
C TRP A 13 3.88 12.92 2.07
N LEU A 14 3.75 12.74 3.38
CA LEU A 14 2.47 12.58 4.05
C LEU A 14 2.41 13.54 5.24
N THR A 15 1.43 14.44 5.22
CA THR A 15 1.11 15.33 6.34
C THR A 15 -0.10 14.76 7.09
N ILE A 16 0.00 14.65 8.41
CA ILE A 16 -1.05 14.12 9.28
C ILE A 16 -1.28 15.09 10.42
N ASP A 17 -2.53 15.48 10.64
CA ASP A 17 -2.83 16.49 11.66
C ASP A 17 -4.19 16.22 12.32
N ARG A 18 -4.21 16.16 13.66
CA ARG A 18 -5.34 15.78 14.51
C ARG A 18 -5.92 14.37 14.22
N ILE A 19 -5.06 13.40 13.88
CA ILE A 19 -5.47 12.00 13.61
C ILE A 19 -4.70 11.04 14.51
N GLY A 20 -5.40 10.15 15.21
CA GLY A 20 -4.75 9.12 16.04
C GLY A 20 -3.82 9.72 17.10
N PRO A 21 -2.54 9.32 17.19
CA PRO A 21 -1.58 9.92 18.12
C PRO A 21 -1.05 11.29 17.67
N PHE A 22 -1.29 11.72 16.43
CA PHE A 22 -0.79 12.97 15.85
C PHE A 22 -1.76 14.12 16.18
N GLN A 23 -1.80 14.56 17.45
CA GLN A 23 -2.82 15.50 17.95
C GLN A 23 -2.32 16.93 18.19
N THR A 24 -1.02 17.13 18.40
CA THR A 24 -0.48 18.41 18.87
C THR A 24 -0.05 19.33 17.73
N GLU A 25 0.75 18.80 16.81
CA GLU A 25 1.26 19.51 15.64
C GLU A 25 1.14 18.61 14.41
N PRO A 26 1.10 19.17 13.19
CA PRO A 26 1.13 18.38 11.97
C PRO A 26 2.41 17.54 11.91
N GLU A 27 2.26 16.23 11.79
CA GLU A 27 3.36 15.30 11.54
C GLU A 27 3.64 15.26 10.04
N GLU A 28 4.89 15.46 9.63
CA GLU A 28 5.33 15.34 8.25
C GLU A 28 6.26 14.14 8.06
N ILE A 29 5.83 13.19 7.25
CA ILE A 29 6.61 12.04 6.85
C ILE A 29 7.17 12.30 5.45
N LYS A 30 8.50 12.22 5.32
CA LYS A 30 9.19 12.31 4.03
C LYS A 30 9.47 10.91 3.52
N PHE A 31 9.04 10.61 2.30
CA PHE A 31 9.35 9.35 1.60
C PHE A 31 10.54 9.49 0.66
N THR A 32 11.29 10.59 0.77
CA THR A 32 12.47 10.87 -0.06
C THR A 32 13.76 10.59 0.68
N ASP A 33 14.80 10.21 -0.07
CA ASP A 33 16.15 10.03 0.44
C ASP A 33 16.86 11.38 0.67
N THR A 34 18.15 11.32 1.00
CA THR A 34 18.95 12.54 1.26
C THR A 34 19.16 13.43 0.03
N ASN A 35 18.96 12.89 -1.18
CA ASN A 35 19.03 13.63 -2.44
C ASN A 35 17.66 14.19 -2.86
N GLY A 36 16.61 13.94 -2.08
CA GLY A 36 15.25 14.38 -2.40
C GLY A 36 14.53 13.46 -3.39
N GLU A 37 15.08 12.29 -3.68
CA GLU A 37 14.47 11.32 -4.58
C GLU A 37 13.56 10.35 -3.82
N SER A 38 12.44 9.93 -4.42
CA SER A 38 11.51 9.00 -3.76
C SER A 38 12.17 7.65 -3.46
N CYS A 39 11.95 7.17 -2.23
CA CYS A 39 12.29 5.83 -1.79
C CYS A 39 11.26 4.85 -2.34
N ASN A 40 11.71 3.74 -2.93
CA ASN A 40 10.86 2.63 -3.30
C ASN A 40 10.83 1.52 -2.23
N PHE A 41 11.57 1.69 -1.14
CA PHE A 41 11.49 0.83 0.05
C PHE A 41 11.57 1.68 1.33
N PHE A 42 10.49 1.72 2.10
CA PHE A 42 10.36 2.57 3.27
C PHE A 42 9.95 1.79 4.52
N VAL A 43 10.52 2.14 5.68
CA VAL A 43 10.18 1.48 6.94
C VAL A 43 9.81 2.47 8.04
N PHE A 44 8.63 2.31 8.61
CA PHE A 44 8.26 2.87 9.90
C PHE A 44 8.70 1.93 11.01
N HIS A 45 9.71 2.33 11.78
CA HIS A 45 10.23 1.54 12.89
C HIS A 45 10.11 2.29 14.20
N SER A 46 9.18 1.86 15.06
CA SER A 46 8.91 2.51 16.34
C SER A 46 8.31 1.55 17.34
N LYS A 47 8.24 1.95 18.63
CA LYS A 47 7.43 1.23 19.62
C LYS A 47 5.93 1.22 19.24
N ASN A 48 5.17 0.31 19.85
CA ASN A 48 3.72 0.20 19.66
C ASN A 48 3.01 1.49 20.11
N GLY A 49 1.92 1.85 19.43
CA GLY A 49 1.11 3.02 19.77
C GLY A 49 1.58 4.37 19.19
N ARG A 50 2.66 4.40 18.40
CA ARG A 50 3.15 5.62 17.71
C ARG A 50 2.43 5.95 16.39
N GLY A 51 1.40 5.19 16.01
CA GLY A 51 0.57 5.50 14.84
C GLY A 51 1.02 4.87 13.51
N LYS A 52 1.95 3.90 13.51
CA LYS A 52 2.40 3.20 12.29
C LYS A 52 1.24 2.62 11.47
N THR A 53 0.35 1.86 12.10
CA THR A 53 -0.84 1.30 11.45
C THR A 53 -1.73 2.39 10.87
N ILE A 54 -1.94 3.48 11.61
CA ILE A 54 -2.74 4.62 11.14
C ILE A 54 -2.12 5.26 9.91
N ILE A 55 -0.79 5.39 9.84
CA ILE A 55 -0.11 5.92 8.65
C ILE A 55 -0.41 5.04 7.42
N LEU A 56 -0.27 3.72 7.53
CA LEU A 56 -0.56 2.80 6.43
C LEU A 56 -2.03 2.85 6.02
N GLU A 57 -2.94 2.89 7.00
CA GLU A 57 -4.38 3.03 6.74
C GLU A 57 -4.69 4.34 6.02
N LEU A 58 -4.11 5.47 6.43
CA LEU A 58 -4.33 6.77 5.77
C LEU A 58 -3.90 6.73 4.31
N ILE A 59 -2.73 6.17 3.99
CA ILE A 59 -2.28 6.00 2.60
C ILE A 59 -3.31 5.15 1.83
N SER A 60 -3.76 4.04 2.42
CA SER A 60 -4.77 3.19 1.79
C SER A 60 -6.09 3.93 1.52
N LYS A 61 -6.60 4.68 2.49
CA LYS A 61 -7.86 5.43 2.36
C LYS A 61 -7.77 6.57 1.35
N LEU A 62 -6.64 7.26 1.29
CA LEU A 62 -6.41 8.33 0.32
C LEU A 62 -6.28 7.80 -1.11
N MET A 63 -5.65 6.64 -1.30
CA MET A 63 -5.64 5.99 -2.61
C MET A 63 -7.03 5.45 -2.99
N ALA A 64 -7.77 4.87 -2.04
CA ALA A 64 -9.10 4.31 -2.29
C ALA A 64 -10.14 5.33 -2.79
N MET A 65 -9.98 6.63 -2.49
CA MET A 65 -10.87 7.67 -3.01
C MET A 65 -10.62 8.03 -4.48
N THR A 66 -9.47 7.65 -5.05
CA THR A 66 -9.21 7.83 -6.48
C THR A 66 -10.20 6.97 -7.27
N GLY A 67 -10.85 7.55 -8.29
CA GLY A 67 -11.97 6.90 -9.00
C GLY A 67 -13.37 7.32 -8.55
N PHE A 68 -13.51 8.12 -7.49
CA PHE A 68 -14.82 8.63 -7.06
C PHE A 68 -14.89 10.15 -7.20
N THR A 69 -16.04 10.68 -7.62
CA THR A 69 -16.29 12.13 -7.62
C THR A 69 -17.13 12.59 -6.43
N ASN A 70 -17.67 11.66 -5.64
CA ASN A 70 -18.55 11.94 -4.52
C ASN A 70 -18.22 11.02 -3.33
N PRO A 71 -18.08 11.56 -2.10
CA PRO A 71 -17.75 10.76 -0.92
C PRO A 71 -18.82 9.71 -0.58
N LYS A 72 -20.09 9.94 -0.92
CA LYS A 72 -21.15 8.95 -0.67
C LYS A 72 -20.98 7.69 -1.53
N ASP A 73 -20.52 7.85 -2.75
CA ASP A 73 -20.27 6.73 -3.66
C ASP A 73 -19.05 5.93 -3.19
N LEU A 74 -18.00 6.63 -2.74
CA LEU A 74 -16.86 6.01 -2.04
C LEU A 74 -17.32 5.21 -0.81
N ALA A 75 -18.19 5.79 0.03
CA ALA A 75 -18.73 5.10 1.20
C ALA A 75 -19.47 3.80 0.79
N SER A 76 -20.36 3.91 -0.20
CA SER A 76 -21.14 2.78 -0.71
C SER A 76 -20.26 1.67 -1.29
N ALA A 77 -19.24 2.03 -2.08
CA ALA A 77 -18.33 1.07 -2.70
C ALA A 77 -17.55 0.22 -1.67
N HIS A 78 -17.30 0.77 -0.48
CA HIS A 78 -16.66 0.05 0.61
C HIS A 78 -17.61 -0.43 1.71
N ASN A 79 -18.92 -0.50 1.44
CA ASN A 79 -19.95 -0.92 2.41
C ASN A 79 -19.93 -0.11 3.73
N ARG A 80 -19.68 1.20 3.64
CA ARG A 80 -19.63 2.13 4.77
C ARG A 80 -20.90 2.95 4.85
N HIS A 81 -21.13 3.55 6.02
CA HIS A 81 -22.22 4.51 6.20
C HIS A 81 -22.01 5.75 5.29
N PRO A 82 -23.05 6.32 4.66
CA PRO A 82 -22.90 7.45 3.71
C PRO A 82 -22.22 8.71 4.28
N ASN A 83 -22.26 8.88 5.60
CA ASN A 83 -21.58 9.98 6.31
C ASN A 83 -20.17 9.61 6.82
N SER A 84 -19.69 8.41 6.50
CA SER A 84 -18.38 7.89 6.92
C SER A 84 -17.60 7.35 5.71
N PRO A 85 -17.29 8.21 4.71
CA PRO A 85 -16.63 7.81 3.47
C PRO A 85 -15.30 7.10 3.69
N PHE A 86 -14.49 7.51 4.67
CA PHE A 86 -13.18 6.92 4.92
C PHE A 86 -13.24 5.73 5.88
N GLY A 87 -14.28 5.64 6.71
CA GLY A 87 -14.38 4.65 7.78
C GLY A 87 -13.34 4.90 8.88
N LEU A 88 -12.97 6.17 9.09
CA LEU A 88 -12.01 6.62 10.09
C LEU A 88 -12.64 7.80 10.83
N GLU A 89 -12.93 7.63 12.12
CA GLU A 89 -13.64 8.63 12.92
C GLU A 89 -12.98 10.02 12.86
N SER A 90 -11.65 10.09 12.94
CA SER A 90 -10.91 11.35 12.84
C SER A 90 -11.11 12.08 11.50
N LEU A 91 -11.29 11.36 10.39
CA LEU A 91 -11.52 11.94 9.06
C LEU A 91 -12.98 12.13 8.71
N ASP A 92 -13.89 11.34 9.28
CA ASP A 92 -15.31 11.35 8.94
C ASP A 92 -16.14 12.27 9.83
N HIS A 93 -15.78 12.37 11.12
CA HIS A 93 -16.53 13.14 12.12
C HIS A 93 -15.63 14.03 13.00
N GLY A 94 -14.34 13.70 13.09
CA GLY A 94 -13.37 14.45 13.87
C GLY A 94 -12.76 15.64 13.12
N PRO A 95 -11.86 16.37 13.80
CA PRO A 95 -11.13 17.48 13.20
C PRO A 95 -9.90 17.04 12.40
N GLY A 96 -9.71 15.74 12.17
CA GLY A 96 -8.53 15.19 11.54
C GLY A 96 -8.45 15.59 10.07
N ARG A 97 -7.22 15.78 9.59
CA ARG A 97 -6.92 16.08 8.18
C ARG A 97 -5.58 15.48 7.78
N THR A 98 -5.48 15.14 6.50
CA THR A 98 -4.26 14.56 5.95
C THR A 98 -4.08 14.94 4.48
N GLN A 99 -2.82 14.94 4.05
CA GLN A 99 -2.41 15.15 2.67
C GLN A 99 -1.31 14.15 2.32
N LEU A 100 -1.53 13.32 1.29
CA LEU A 100 -0.51 12.47 0.67
C LEU A 100 -0.07 13.11 -0.65
N ASP A 101 1.18 13.49 -0.74
CA ASP A 101 1.81 14.05 -1.94
C ASP A 101 2.53 12.96 -2.71
N ILE A 102 2.20 12.84 -4.00
CA ILE A 102 2.72 11.81 -4.89
C ILE A 102 3.33 12.47 -6.13
N ARG A 103 4.53 12.03 -6.51
CA ARG A 103 5.14 12.36 -7.79
C ARG A 103 4.56 11.46 -8.86
N ILE A 104 4.13 12.05 -9.97
CA ILE A 104 3.57 11.32 -11.10
C ILE A 104 4.34 11.71 -12.36
N HIS A 105 5.01 10.74 -12.97
CA HIS A 105 5.55 10.86 -14.33
C HIS A 105 4.57 10.17 -15.28
N TYR A 106 4.02 10.93 -16.22
CA TYR A 106 2.98 10.45 -17.12
C TYR A 106 3.16 11.03 -18.53
N SER A 107 2.60 10.36 -19.53
CA SER A 107 2.38 10.91 -20.88
C SER A 107 0.92 11.27 -21.05
N GLU A 108 0.68 12.45 -21.61
CA GLU A 108 -0.65 12.86 -22.06
C GLU A 108 -0.54 13.30 -23.53
N ASN A 109 -1.22 12.56 -24.41
CA ASN A 109 -1.18 12.79 -25.86
C ASN A 109 0.25 12.78 -26.42
N GLY A 110 1.09 11.85 -25.92
CA GLY A 110 2.48 11.67 -26.33
C GLY A 110 3.48 12.67 -25.73
N ASN A 111 3.05 13.56 -24.84
CA ASN A 111 3.94 14.50 -24.15
C ASN A 111 4.18 14.03 -22.71
N GLU A 112 5.42 13.71 -22.39
CA GLU A 112 5.82 13.38 -21.03
C GLU A 112 5.83 14.62 -20.12
N ARG A 113 5.30 14.44 -18.91
CA ARG A 113 5.23 15.46 -17.88
C ARG A 113 5.45 14.84 -16.52
N ILE A 114 5.94 15.66 -15.59
CA ILE A 114 6.04 15.32 -14.18
C ILE A 114 5.20 16.33 -13.40
N ALA A 115 4.30 15.81 -12.57
CA ALA A 115 3.44 16.59 -11.70
C ALA A 115 3.51 16.06 -10.26
N VAL A 116 3.10 16.90 -9.32
CA VAL A 116 2.74 16.46 -7.96
C VAL A 116 1.23 16.38 -7.86
N LEU A 117 0.71 15.24 -7.41
CA LEU A 117 -0.68 15.06 -7.01
C LEU A 117 -0.76 15.02 -5.48
N SER A 118 -1.49 15.96 -4.89
CA SER A 118 -1.84 15.93 -3.47
C SER A 118 -3.23 15.32 -3.30
N LEU A 119 -3.30 14.21 -2.58
CA LEU A 119 -4.54 13.56 -2.16
C LEU A 119 -4.91 14.04 -0.76
N LEU A 120 -6.07 14.69 -0.60
CA LEU A 120 -6.49 15.32 0.65
C LEU A 120 -7.75 14.67 1.25
N ALA A 121 -7.80 14.55 2.57
CA ALA A 121 -8.99 14.09 3.27
C ALA A 121 -9.19 14.76 4.63
N GLY A 122 -10.44 14.82 5.09
CA GLY A 122 -10.81 15.23 6.44
C GLY A 122 -11.35 16.66 6.53
N GLN A 123 -11.19 17.31 7.69
CA GLN A 123 -11.67 18.68 7.89
C GLN A 123 -10.61 19.70 7.45
N LEU A 124 -10.90 20.46 6.39
CA LEU A 124 -9.95 21.46 5.85
C LEU A 124 -10.44 22.88 6.14
N GLU A 125 -9.70 23.60 6.97
CA GLU A 125 -9.92 25.02 7.25
C GLU A 125 -9.26 25.89 6.16
N MET A 126 -9.72 27.14 5.97
CA MET A 126 -9.15 28.05 4.97
C MET A 126 -7.65 28.31 5.14
N THR A 127 -7.12 28.14 6.36
CA THR A 127 -5.70 28.32 6.71
C THR A 127 -5.03 27.00 7.09
N SER A 128 -5.42 25.88 6.48
CA SER A 128 -4.87 24.57 6.81
C SER A 128 -3.34 24.56 6.72
N SER A 129 -2.68 24.02 7.74
CA SER A 129 -1.24 23.76 7.87
C SER A 129 -0.68 22.74 6.85
N LEU A 130 -1.44 22.40 5.83
CA LEU A 130 -1.07 21.40 4.84
C LEU A 130 -0.05 21.95 3.83
N ARG A 131 0.81 21.04 3.37
CA ARG A 131 1.93 21.37 2.49
C ARG A 131 1.50 22.05 1.19
N GLN A 132 2.20 23.11 0.84
CA GLN A 132 2.03 23.83 -0.41
C GLN A 132 3.19 23.51 -1.37
N TRP A 133 2.88 23.33 -2.66
CA TRP A 133 3.87 23.10 -3.70
C TRP A 133 4.05 24.35 -4.57
N ASN A 134 4.94 25.23 -4.13
CA ASN A 134 5.36 26.38 -4.93
C ASN A 134 6.37 25.97 -6.02
N GLU A 135 6.74 26.92 -6.89
CA GLU A 135 7.65 26.67 -8.01
C GLU A 135 9.01 26.09 -7.57
N GLU A 136 9.57 26.59 -6.46
CA GLU A 136 10.83 26.07 -5.92
C GLU A 136 10.71 24.60 -5.47
N ALA A 137 9.65 24.27 -4.72
CA ALA A 137 9.40 22.91 -4.24
C ALA A 137 9.13 21.95 -5.40
N LEU A 138 8.38 22.39 -6.43
CA LEU A 138 8.13 21.59 -7.63
C LEU A 138 9.43 21.30 -8.39
N ASN A 139 10.29 22.30 -8.56
CA ASN A 139 11.59 22.14 -9.21
C ASN A 139 12.50 21.14 -8.47
N GLN A 140 12.44 21.09 -7.13
CA GLN A 140 13.22 20.13 -6.33
C GLN A 140 12.87 18.66 -6.61
N VAL A 141 11.63 18.38 -7.02
CA VAL A 141 11.17 17.02 -7.37
C VAL A 141 11.03 16.81 -8.89
N GLY A 142 11.53 17.77 -9.68
CA GLY A 142 11.46 17.76 -11.14
C GLY A 142 10.05 17.89 -11.69
N ALA A 143 9.07 18.34 -10.90
CA ALA A 143 7.70 18.55 -11.31
C ALA A 143 7.50 19.95 -11.88
N THR A 144 6.53 20.09 -12.77
CA THR A 144 6.14 21.39 -13.38
C THR A 144 4.71 21.78 -13.05
N GLN A 145 3.94 20.85 -12.47
CA GLN A 145 2.52 21.00 -12.20
C GLN A 145 2.19 20.49 -10.81
N TRP A 146 1.18 21.09 -10.21
CA TRP A 146 0.62 20.66 -8.94
C TRP A 146 -0.89 20.52 -9.07
N HIS A 147 -1.39 19.31 -8.80
CA HIS A 147 -2.81 18.96 -8.82
C HIS A 147 -3.25 18.55 -7.42
N ARG A 148 -4.49 18.85 -7.07
CA ARG A 148 -5.05 18.56 -5.75
C ARG A 148 -6.38 17.87 -5.92
N PHE A 149 -6.58 16.74 -5.24
CA PHE A 149 -7.82 15.99 -5.29
C PHE A 149 -8.19 15.44 -3.92
N GLY A 150 -9.47 15.40 -3.60
CA GLY A 150 -9.89 14.79 -2.34
C GLY A 150 -11.30 15.12 -1.90
N PHE A 151 -11.66 14.64 -0.71
CA PHE A 151 -12.93 14.94 -0.06
C PHE A 151 -12.71 15.59 1.29
N CYS A 152 -13.29 16.76 1.49
CA CYS A 152 -13.20 17.47 2.75
C CYS A 152 -14.55 17.84 3.33
N ARG A 153 -14.56 18.02 4.65
CA ARG A 153 -15.64 18.66 5.39
C ARG A 153 -15.25 20.07 5.76
N ASN A 154 -16.24 20.96 5.73
CA ASN A 154 -16.13 22.29 6.31
C ASN A 154 -16.46 22.28 7.81
N GLU A 155 -16.50 23.46 8.45
CA GLU A 155 -16.86 23.62 9.88
C GLU A 155 -18.31 23.22 10.21
N THR A 156 -19.18 23.14 9.20
CA THR A 156 -20.59 22.72 9.34
C THR A 156 -20.81 21.23 9.01
N ASP A 157 -19.73 20.45 8.92
CA ASP A 157 -19.73 19.03 8.52
C ASP A 157 -20.31 18.73 7.13
N ALA A 158 -20.39 19.75 6.27
CA ALA A 158 -20.79 19.56 4.89
C ALA A 158 -19.61 19.05 4.06
N TRP A 159 -19.83 17.92 3.38
CA TRP A 159 -18.87 17.31 2.48
C TRP A 159 -18.76 18.05 1.14
N SER A 160 -17.55 18.19 0.63
CA SER A 160 -17.25 18.72 -0.69
C SER A 160 -16.05 18.01 -1.33
N ALA A 161 -16.00 17.98 -2.65
CA ALA A 161 -14.86 17.49 -3.41
C ALA A 161 -13.90 18.63 -3.75
N ILE A 162 -12.60 18.32 -3.82
CA ILE A 162 -11.52 19.24 -4.15
C ILE A 162 -10.96 18.87 -5.52
N GLY A 163 -10.72 19.87 -6.37
CA GLY A 163 -10.01 19.70 -7.64
C GLY A 163 -10.84 19.22 -8.82
N LEU A 164 -12.16 19.05 -8.67
CA LEU A 164 -13.04 18.67 -9.79
C LEU A 164 -13.26 19.80 -10.80
N ASP A 165 -12.66 20.97 -10.59
CA ASP A 165 -12.53 22.06 -11.57
C ASP A 165 -11.24 21.94 -12.41
N ASP A 166 -10.29 21.12 -12.00
CA ASP A 166 -9.05 20.83 -12.71
C ASP A 166 -9.27 19.70 -13.74
N LYS A 167 -9.03 20.00 -15.02
CA LYS A 167 -9.20 19.04 -16.12
C LYS A 167 -8.30 17.82 -16.01
N TRP A 168 -7.09 17.98 -15.47
CA TRP A 168 -6.17 16.87 -15.27
C TRP A 168 -6.72 15.93 -14.20
N VAL A 169 -7.19 16.47 -13.07
CA VAL A 169 -7.79 15.70 -11.97
C VAL A 169 -9.03 14.95 -12.46
N ILE A 170 -9.91 15.61 -13.21
CA ILE A 170 -11.09 14.95 -13.80
C ILE A 170 -10.65 13.77 -14.68
N SER A 171 -9.66 13.96 -15.55
CA SER A 171 -9.17 12.90 -16.45
C SER A 171 -8.56 11.73 -15.69
N PHE A 172 -7.78 12.01 -14.65
CA PHE A 172 -7.17 11.01 -13.77
C PHE A 172 -8.23 10.21 -13.00
N VAL A 173 -9.19 10.89 -12.36
CA VAL A 173 -10.25 10.25 -11.58
C VAL A 173 -11.17 9.42 -12.48
N SER A 174 -11.61 9.97 -13.61
CA SER A 174 -12.44 9.22 -14.57
C SER A 174 -11.69 8.05 -15.19
N GLY A 175 -10.39 8.17 -15.44
CA GLY A 175 -9.59 7.06 -15.95
C GLY A 175 -9.48 5.89 -14.96
N ILE A 176 -9.35 6.19 -13.65
CA ILE A 176 -9.37 5.15 -12.61
C ILE A 176 -10.76 4.52 -12.46
N ASP A 177 -11.83 5.32 -12.52
CA ASP A 177 -13.22 4.83 -12.49
C ASP A 177 -13.50 3.89 -13.67
N GLU A 178 -13.17 4.32 -14.90
CA GLU A 178 -13.33 3.52 -16.12
C GLU A 178 -12.50 2.23 -16.07
N ALA A 179 -11.29 2.28 -15.51
CA ALA A 179 -10.44 1.10 -15.36
C ALA A 179 -10.90 0.15 -14.25
N THR A 180 -11.72 0.60 -13.29
CA THR A 180 -12.16 -0.22 -12.16
C THR A 180 -12.94 -1.44 -12.66
N GLY A 181 -12.49 -2.62 -12.25
CA GLY A 181 -13.01 -3.91 -12.74
C GLY A 181 -12.36 -4.41 -14.03
N GLU A 182 -11.42 -3.68 -14.64
CA GLU A 182 -10.61 -4.18 -15.76
C GLU A 182 -9.62 -5.26 -15.32
N LYS A 183 -9.26 -6.15 -16.23
CA LYS A 183 -8.31 -7.23 -15.95
C LYS A 183 -6.93 -6.62 -15.71
N VAL A 184 -6.41 -6.81 -14.49
CA VAL A 184 -5.03 -6.46 -14.12
C VAL A 184 -4.00 -7.09 -15.07
N GLY A 185 -4.30 -8.30 -15.55
CA GLY A 185 -3.42 -9.09 -16.41
C GLY A 185 -2.26 -9.73 -15.63
N GLY A 186 -1.69 -10.80 -16.20
CA GLY A 186 -0.47 -11.46 -15.67
C GLY A 186 -0.50 -11.87 -14.19
N PHE A 187 0.68 -12.24 -13.68
CA PHE A 187 0.93 -12.46 -12.25
C PHE A 187 2.34 -11.94 -11.98
N GLU A 188 2.46 -10.92 -11.12
CA GLU A 188 3.64 -10.03 -11.03
C GLU A 188 3.99 -9.27 -12.34
N GLU A 189 3.07 -9.25 -13.32
CA GLU A 189 3.26 -8.69 -14.66
C GLU A 189 1.96 -8.02 -15.16
N SER A 190 1.61 -6.87 -14.58
CA SER A 190 0.39 -6.17 -14.98
C SER A 190 0.55 -5.43 -16.31
N ILE A 191 -0.57 -5.34 -17.04
CA ILE A 191 -0.69 -4.50 -18.23
C ILE A 191 -1.31 -3.13 -17.93
N LEU A 192 -1.81 -2.92 -16.71
CA LEU A 192 -2.45 -1.68 -16.28
C LEU A 192 -1.41 -0.73 -15.69
N ASP A 193 -1.43 0.50 -16.19
CA ASP A 193 -0.59 1.60 -15.73
C ASP A 193 -1.22 2.36 -14.54
N TRP A 194 -2.49 2.13 -14.24
CA TRP A 194 -3.19 2.83 -13.15
C TRP A 194 -2.69 2.44 -11.75
N PRO A 195 -2.64 3.40 -10.81
CA PRO A 195 -2.02 3.18 -9.52
C PRO A 195 -2.92 2.38 -8.58
N THR A 196 -2.33 1.45 -7.82
CA THR A 196 -3.03 0.65 -6.81
C THR A 196 -2.28 0.65 -5.49
N VAL A 197 -3.02 0.62 -4.38
CA VAL A 197 -2.45 0.28 -3.06
C VAL A 197 -2.90 -1.12 -2.62
N LEU A 198 -1.97 -1.90 -2.08
CA LEU A 198 -2.20 -3.22 -1.49
C LEU A 198 -1.82 -3.14 -0.02
N TYR A 199 -2.81 -3.06 0.87
CA TYR A 199 -2.59 -3.00 2.31
C TYR A 199 -2.76 -4.38 2.96
N PHE A 200 -1.74 -4.82 3.68
CA PHE A 200 -1.72 -6.06 4.45
C PHE A 200 -1.68 -5.74 5.95
N SER A 201 -2.75 -6.07 6.66
CA SER A 201 -2.88 -5.84 8.10
C SER A 201 -1.97 -6.75 8.93
N ALA A 202 -1.61 -6.30 10.13
CA ALA A 202 -0.92 -7.10 11.15
C ALA A 202 -1.72 -8.35 11.58
N TYR A 203 -3.04 -8.31 11.43
CA TYR A 203 -3.95 -9.40 11.81
C TYR A 203 -4.35 -10.32 10.64
N ARG A 204 -3.64 -10.23 9.50
CA ARG A 204 -3.89 -11.09 8.35
C ARG A 204 -3.78 -12.57 8.72
N ASN A 205 -4.66 -13.39 8.14
CA ASN A 205 -4.69 -14.82 8.38
C ASN A 205 -5.55 -15.53 7.32
N VAL A 206 -5.14 -16.75 6.96
CA VAL A 206 -5.93 -17.69 6.16
C VAL A 206 -6.76 -18.55 7.11
N VAL A 207 -8.09 -18.41 7.04
CA VAL A 207 -9.01 -19.12 7.93
C VAL A 207 -9.67 -20.31 7.23
N PRO A 208 -10.12 -21.33 7.97
CA PRO A 208 -10.90 -22.40 7.38
C PRO A 208 -12.19 -21.83 6.78
N VAL A 209 -12.42 -22.11 5.49
CA VAL A 209 -13.72 -21.85 4.85
C VAL A 209 -14.80 -22.65 5.54
N ASP A 210 -15.95 -22.01 5.78
CA ASP A 210 -17.15 -22.64 6.35
C ASP A 210 -17.45 -23.98 5.65
N PRO A 211 -17.50 -25.11 6.38
CA PRO A 211 -17.74 -26.42 5.80
C PRO A 211 -19.13 -26.57 5.16
N ASP A 212 -20.12 -25.76 5.56
CA ASP A 212 -21.48 -25.80 5.02
C ASP A 212 -21.65 -24.94 3.76
N GLN A 213 -20.64 -24.11 3.42
CA GLN A 213 -20.69 -23.29 2.20
C GLN A 213 -20.39 -24.11 0.93
N TYR A 214 -21.19 -23.87 -0.11
CA TYR A 214 -20.93 -24.41 -1.44
C TYR A 214 -19.77 -23.68 -2.13
N ARG A 215 -18.65 -24.37 -2.33
CA ARG A 215 -17.43 -23.83 -2.95
C ARG A 215 -17.52 -23.82 -4.47
N ALA A 216 -18.33 -22.92 -5.03
CA ALA A 216 -18.48 -22.77 -6.48
C ALA A 216 -17.22 -22.14 -7.12
N ILE A 217 -16.91 -22.46 -8.38
CA ILE A 217 -15.83 -21.74 -9.08
C ILE A 217 -16.37 -20.37 -9.49
N VAL A 218 -16.04 -19.33 -8.71
CA VAL A 218 -16.51 -17.96 -8.90
C VAL A 218 -15.37 -16.96 -8.71
N PRO A 219 -15.42 -15.78 -9.35
CA PRO A 219 -14.41 -14.76 -9.12
C PRO A 219 -14.34 -14.41 -7.62
N PRO A 220 -13.13 -14.22 -7.08
CA PRO A 220 -12.93 -13.71 -5.73
C PRO A 220 -13.68 -12.40 -5.49
N LEU A 221 -13.89 -12.09 -4.21
CA LEU A 221 -14.30 -10.75 -3.82
C LEU A 221 -13.23 -9.75 -4.32
N GLU A 222 -13.68 -8.60 -4.82
CA GLU A 222 -12.80 -7.57 -5.38
C GLU A 222 -11.87 -8.11 -6.50
N TRP A 223 -12.31 -9.09 -7.30
CA TRP A 223 -11.57 -9.55 -8.47
C TRP A 223 -11.44 -8.42 -9.52
N ASN A 224 -10.32 -8.40 -10.25
CA ASN A 224 -9.92 -7.34 -11.20
C ASN A 224 -9.53 -6.02 -10.52
N TYR A 225 -9.09 -5.04 -11.30
CA TYR A 225 -8.47 -3.79 -10.84
C TYR A 225 -9.38 -2.97 -9.92
N ALA A 226 -8.75 -2.42 -8.87
CA ALA A 226 -9.28 -1.41 -7.99
C ALA A 226 -8.11 -0.51 -7.53
N PRO A 227 -8.39 0.76 -7.19
CA PRO A 227 -7.37 1.68 -6.69
C PRO A 227 -6.80 1.26 -5.32
N SER A 228 -7.51 0.44 -4.55
CA SER A 228 -7.10 -0.02 -3.23
C SER A 228 -7.65 -1.39 -2.89
N TYR A 229 -6.81 -2.23 -2.29
CA TYR A 229 -7.19 -3.49 -1.65
C TYR A 229 -6.69 -3.53 -0.22
N SER A 230 -7.48 -4.17 0.66
CA SER A 230 -7.13 -4.35 2.07
C SER A 230 -7.27 -5.81 2.46
N PHE A 231 -6.15 -6.44 2.78
CA PHE A 231 -6.07 -7.85 3.16
C PHE A 231 -5.84 -7.99 4.66
N GLY A 232 -6.89 -8.39 5.36
CA GLY A 232 -6.88 -8.72 6.78
C GLY A 232 -7.02 -10.21 7.04
N SER A 233 -7.60 -10.56 8.18
CA SER A 233 -8.09 -11.93 8.39
C SER A 233 -9.21 -12.19 7.39
N GLU A 234 -9.14 -13.33 6.71
CA GLU A 234 -10.24 -13.76 5.86
C GLU A 234 -11.52 -13.94 6.69
N SER A 235 -12.66 -13.67 6.05
CA SER A 235 -13.99 -13.74 6.68
C SER A 235 -14.49 -15.16 6.92
N GLY A 236 -13.84 -16.17 6.32
CA GLY A 236 -14.34 -17.55 6.26
C GLY A 236 -15.32 -17.80 5.12
N ASP A 237 -15.71 -16.74 4.40
CA ASP A 237 -16.50 -16.84 3.17
C ASP A 237 -15.64 -17.35 2.01
N TRP A 238 -16.22 -18.23 1.19
CA TRP A 238 -15.53 -18.80 0.05
C TRP A 238 -14.99 -17.73 -0.90
N ARG A 239 -15.73 -16.66 -1.20
CA ARG A 239 -15.30 -15.65 -2.19
C ARG A 239 -14.12 -14.84 -1.72
N ASP A 240 -13.96 -14.66 -0.41
CA ASP A 240 -12.87 -13.93 0.22
C ASP A 240 -11.63 -14.82 0.45
N SER A 241 -11.79 -16.15 0.43
CA SER A 241 -10.71 -17.09 0.74
C SER A 241 -9.57 -17.13 -0.30
N LEU A 242 -8.34 -17.34 0.19
CA LEU A 242 -7.18 -17.60 -0.66
C LEU A 242 -7.32 -18.90 -1.47
N ASP A 243 -8.06 -19.87 -0.94
CA ASP A 243 -8.45 -21.08 -1.67
C ASP A 243 -9.19 -20.72 -2.96
N ASN A 244 -10.25 -19.89 -2.87
CA ASN A 244 -11.00 -19.49 -4.05
C ASN A 244 -10.15 -18.68 -5.04
N LEU A 245 -9.25 -17.81 -4.57
CA LEU A 245 -8.33 -17.11 -5.47
C LEU A 245 -7.50 -18.09 -6.30
N LEU A 246 -6.85 -19.06 -5.65
CA LEU A 246 -6.03 -20.05 -6.35
C LEU A 246 -6.85 -21.01 -7.24
N VAL A 247 -8.06 -21.41 -6.80
CA VAL A 247 -8.99 -22.20 -7.62
C VAL A 247 -9.42 -21.40 -8.85
N TRP A 248 -9.75 -20.12 -8.68
CA TRP A 248 -10.14 -19.23 -9.76
C TRP A 248 -9.01 -19.04 -10.77
N LEU A 249 -7.78 -18.77 -10.30
CA LEU A 249 -6.60 -18.69 -11.16
C LEU A 249 -6.36 -19.99 -11.94
N LYS A 250 -6.62 -21.15 -11.33
CA LYS A 250 -6.51 -22.44 -12.02
C LYS A 250 -7.58 -22.62 -13.08
N TRP A 251 -8.81 -22.19 -12.80
CA TRP A 251 -9.91 -22.29 -13.73
C TRP A 251 -9.74 -21.39 -14.95
N LEU A 252 -9.13 -20.21 -14.78
CA LEU A 252 -8.81 -19.28 -15.88
C LEU A 252 -7.84 -19.88 -16.89
N ASP A 253 -7.03 -20.86 -16.49
CA ASP A 253 -6.13 -21.65 -17.34
C ASP A 253 -5.20 -20.80 -18.24
N ASP A 254 -4.68 -19.70 -17.70
CA ASP A 254 -3.81 -18.74 -18.40
C ASP A 254 -2.39 -18.65 -17.80
N GLY A 255 -1.99 -19.69 -17.06
CA GLY A 255 -0.66 -19.83 -16.45
C GLY A 255 -0.44 -18.99 -15.19
N ARG A 256 -1.41 -18.15 -14.77
CA ARG A 256 -1.30 -17.40 -13.50
C ARG A 256 -1.30 -18.32 -12.27
N PHE A 257 -2.04 -19.42 -12.31
CA PHE A 257 -2.00 -20.43 -11.25
C PHE A 257 -0.60 -21.02 -11.07
N ASP A 258 0.04 -21.44 -12.17
CA ASP A 258 1.37 -22.05 -12.11
C ASP A 258 2.42 -21.07 -11.59
N ARG A 259 2.32 -19.78 -11.99
CA ARG A 259 3.16 -18.71 -11.45
C ARG A 259 2.94 -18.50 -9.96
N ALA A 260 1.68 -18.46 -9.50
CA ALA A 260 1.35 -18.32 -8.08
C ALA A 260 1.89 -19.49 -7.24
N VAL A 261 1.72 -20.73 -7.72
CA VAL A 261 2.22 -21.93 -7.04
C VAL A 261 3.74 -21.96 -7.03
N LYS A 262 4.39 -21.69 -8.17
CA LYS A 262 5.85 -21.59 -8.26
C LYS A 262 6.38 -20.56 -7.28
N LEU A 263 5.79 -19.37 -7.25
CA LEU A 263 6.20 -18.31 -6.35
C LEU A 263 6.05 -18.72 -4.87
N ALA A 264 4.92 -19.32 -4.49
CA ALA A 264 4.71 -19.76 -3.11
C ALA A 264 5.72 -20.85 -2.71
N ASN A 265 5.97 -21.80 -3.61
CA ASN A 265 6.94 -22.88 -3.38
C ASN A 265 8.38 -22.35 -3.28
N ASP A 266 8.78 -21.43 -4.16
CA ASP A 266 10.13 -20.88 -4.21
C ASP A 266 10.40 -19.89 -3.07
N ARG A 267 9.44 -19.01 -2.75
CA ARG A 267 9.63 -17.91 -1.78
C ARG A 267 9.21 -18.27 -0.35
N VAL A 268 8.22 -19.15 -0.17
CA VAL A 268 7.68 -19.50 1.16
C VAL A 268 8.16 -20.86 1.62
N PHE A 269 8.03 -21.89 0.78
CA PHE A 269 8.23 -23.27 1.21
C PHE A 269 9.63 -23.85 0.95
N SER A 270 10.55 -23.04 0.42
CA SER A 270 11.91 -23.48 0.12
C SER A 270 12.64 -23.97 1.37
N GLY A 271 12.90 -25.28 1.42
CA GLY A 271 13.59 -25.96 2.51
C GLY A 271 12.69 -26.44 3.66
N THR A 272 11.35 -26.38 3.54
CA THR A 272 10.43 -26.72 4.64
C THR A 272 9.79 -28.10 4.54
N GLY A 273 9.92 -28.78 3.40
CA GLY A 273 9.21 -30.04 3.11
C GLY A 273 7.71 -29.86 2.83
N THR A 274 7.25 -28.61 2.75
CA THR A 274 5.89 -28.21 2.36
C THR A 274 5.88 -27.77 0.89
N SER A 275 4.77 -27.94 0.16
CA SER A 275 4.55 -27.35 -1.17
C SER A 275 3.07 -27.26 -1.49
N ILE A 276 2.65 -26.29 -2.30
CA ILE A 276 1.34 -26.31 -2.95
C ILE A 276 1.46 -27.20 -4.20
N ASN A 277 0.57 -28.18 -4.32
CA ASN A 277 0.61 -29.18 -5.40
C ASN A 277 -0.50 -28.99 -6.44
N GLY A 278 -1.61 -28.36 -6.06
CA GLY A 278 -2.75 -28.29 -6.96
C GLY A 278 -4.05 -27.94 -6.25
N VAL A 279 -5.15 -28.29 -6.90
CA VAL A 279 -6.51 -28.03 -6.45
C VAL A 279 -7.30 -29.34 -6.55
N ARG A 280 -7.97 -29.71 -5.46
CA ARG A 280 -8.95 -30.81 -5.41
C ARG A 280 -10.26 -30.34 -6.04
N LYS A 281 -10.97 -31.24 -6.72
CA LYS A 281 -12.24 -30.93 -7.41
C LYS A 281 -13.46 -31.00 -6.50
N GLU A 282 -13.47 -31.90 -5.53
CA GLU A 282 -14.60 -32.10 -4.63
C GLU A 282 -14.13 -32.34 -3.18
N PRO A 283 -14.39 -31.39 -2.26
CA PRO A 283 -14.77 -29.99 -2.56
C PRO A 283 -13.65 -29.26 -3.33
N HIS A 284 -13.97 -28.12 -3.96
CA HIS A 284 -12.94 -27.24 -4.50
C HIS A 284 -12.07 -26.69 -3.35
N GLU A 285 -10.77 -26.97 -3.39
CA GLU A 285 -9.80 -26.49 -2.40
C GLU A 285 -8.37 -26.66 -2.89
N VAL A 286 -7.47 -25.82 -2.40
CA VAL A 286 -6.04 -25.93 -2.63
C VAL A 286 -5.47 -27.06 -1.78
N THR A 287 -4.61 -27.85 -2.39
CA THR A 287 -3.92 -28.97 -1.73
C THR A 287 -2.47 -28.62 -1.45
N VAL A 288 -2.09 -28.77 -0.19
CA VAL A 288 -0.72 -28.62 0.31
C VAL A 288 -0.15 -30.00 0.58
N MET A 289 1.04 -30.30 0.09
CA MET A 289 1.79 -31.49 0.46
C MET A 289 2.82 -31.13 1.53
N ARG A 290 2.84 -31.88 2.63
CA ARG A 290 3.81 -31.72 3.72
C ARG A 290 4.34 -33.08 4.14
N ASN A 291 5.64 -33.30 3.99
CA ASN A 291 6.28 -34.58 4.35
C ASN A 291 5.56 -35.82 3.76
N GLY A 292 5.07 -35.71 2.51
CA GLY A 292 4.35 -36.78 1.81
C GLY A 292 2.84 -36.89 2.10
N ASN A 293 2.30 -36.09 3.02
CA ASN A 293 0.87 -36.07 3.34
C ASN A 293 0.16 -34.86 2.71
N ILE A 294 -1.10 -35.04 2.30
CA ILE A 294 -1.92 -33.96 1.74
C ILE A 294 -2.73 -33.29 2.86
N HIS A 295 -2.67 -31.97 2.90
CA HIS A 295 -3.34 -31.09 3.83
C HIS A 295 -4.09 -29.97 3.09
N ARG A 296 -4.99 -29.31 3.80
CA ARG A 296 -5.67 -28.09 3.33
C ARG A 296 -4.74 -26.88 3.49
N LEU A 297 -5.03 -25.81 2.76
CA LEU A 297 -4.27 -24.56 2.85
C LEU A 297 -4.33 -23.95 4.26
N ASP A 298 -5.48 -24.04 4.92
CA ASP A 298 -5.67 -23.57 6.30
C ASP A 298 -4.94 -24.42 7.37
N ALA A 299 -4.29 -25.53 6.98
CA ALA A 299 -3.47 -26.34 7.88
C ALA A 299 -1.97 -25.93 7.89
N LEU A 300 -1.59 -24.95 7.07
CA LEU A 300 -0.27 -24.33 7.12
C LEU A 300 0.01 -23.70 8.49
N SER A 301 1.28 -23.55 8.86
CA SER A 301 1.63 -22.75 10.04
C SER A 301 1.22 -21.29 9.86
N SER A 302 0.97 -20.56 10.96
CA SER A 302 0.57 -19.14 10.87
C SER A 302 1.55 -18.29 10.06
N GLY A 303 2.85 -18.56 10.18
CA GLY A 303 3.88 -17.89 9.38
C GLY A 303 3.80 -18.21 7.89
N GLU A 304 3.62 -19.49 7.53
CA GLU A 304 3.42 -19.90 6.13
C GLU A 304 2.15 -19.28 5.55
N LYS A 305 1.03 -19.30 6.29
CA LYS A 305 -0.22 -18.65 5.86
C LYS A 305 -0.01 -17.17 5.55
N ASN A 306 0.64 -16.45 6.46
CA ASN A 306 0.92 -15.03 6.32
C ASN A 306 1.74 -14.72 5.07
N LEU A 307 2.76 -15.54 4.77
CA LEU A 307 3.61 -15.34 3.61
C LEU A 307 2.92 -15.73 2.29
N VAL A 308 2.20 -16.86 2.25
CA VAL A 308 1.46 -17.25 1.05
C VAL A 308 0.37 -16.23 0.74
N GLN A 309 -0.39 -15.79 1.75
CA GLN A 309 -1.40 -14.76 1.59
C GLN A 309 -0.78 -13.46 1.05
N LEU A 310 0.34 -13.02 1.62
CA LEU A 310 1.07 -11.83 1.17
C LEU A 310 1.45 -11.92 -0.30
N PHE A 311 2.26 -12.92 -0.67
CA PHE A 311 2.84 -12.95 -2.00
C PHE A 311 1.85 -13.35 -3.09
N VAL A 312 0.90 -14.25 -2.80
CA VAL A 312 -0.11 -14.66 -3.80
C VAL A 312 -1.05 -13.51 -4.11
N ARG A 313 -1.52 -12.78 -3.09
CA ARG A 313 -2.39 -11.63 -3.31
C ARG A 313 -1.62 -10.48 -3.95
N PHE A 314 -0.38 -10.21 -3.53
CA PHE A 314 0.47 -9.23 -4.20
C PHE A 314 0.60 -9.52 -5.70
N GLY A 315 1.00 -10.74 -6.08
CA GLY A 315 1.17 -11.10 -7.48
C GLY A 315 -0.13 -11.09 -8.30
N ALA A 316 -1.28 -11.33 -7.67
CA ALA A 316 -2.58 -11.35 -8.34
C ALA A 316 -3.20 -9.97 -8.56
N TYR A 317 -2.88 -8.99 -7.71
CA TYR A 317 -3.57 -7.70 -7.66
C TYR A 317 -2.69 -6.48 -7.95
N MET A 318 -1.36 -6.62 -7.99
CA MET A 318 -0.48 -5.48 -8.30
C MET A 318 -0.69 -4.97 -9.73
N THR A 319 -0.55 -3.65 -9.91
CA THR A 319 -0.43 -3.00 -11.22
C THR A 319 1.02 -2.57 -11.48
N ARG A 320 1.29 -1.94 -12.63
CA ARG A 320 2.61 -1.37 -12.92
C ARG A 320 3.00 -0.23 -11.98
N ASN A 321 2.05 0.35 -11.26
CA ASN A 321 2.26 1.43 -10.30
C ASN A 321 1.60 1.05 -8.97
N SER A 322 2.34 0.45 -8.05
CA SER A 322 1.79 -0.15 -6.82
C SER A 322 2.46 0.37 -5.55
N PHE A 323 1.65 0.64 -4.53
CA PHE A 323 2.10 0.77 -3.14
C PHE A 323 1.80 -0.51 -2.38
N LEU A 324 2.82 -1.21 -1.90
CA LEU A 324 2.69 -2.39 -1.05
C LEU A 324 2.89 -1.99 0.41
N LEU A 325 1.81 -1.92 1.18
CA LEU A 325 1.82 -1.55 2.59
C LEU A 325 1.70 -2.81 3.45
N ILE A 326 2.65 -3.07 4.33
CA ILE A 326 2.64 -4.25 5.20
C ILE A 326 2.81 -3.85 6.66
N ASP A 327 1.79 -4.11 7.46
CA ASP A 327 1.85 -3.91 8.91
C ASP A 327 2.28 -5.21 9.61
N GLU A 328 3.25 -5.09 10.51
CA GLU A 328 3.91 -6.18 11.21
C GLU A 328 4.26 -7.36 10.27
N PRO A 329 5.15 -7.14 9.27
CA PRO A 329 5.58 -8.18 8.33
C PRO A 329 6.16 -9.42 9.04
N GLU A 330 6.76 -9.25 10.22
CA GLU A 330 7.34 -10.29 11.06
C GLU A 330 6.33 -11.13 11.87
N ALA A 331 5.05 -10.73 11.90
CA ALA A 331 4.06 -11.37 12.77
C ALA A 331 3.98 -12.89 12.54
N HIS A 332 4.20 -13.66 13.61
CA HIS A 332 4.23 -15.13 13.64
C HIS A 332 5.36 -15.80 12.83
N LEU A 333 6.40 -15.06 12.42
CA LEU A 333 7.55 -15.60 11.69
C LEU A 333 8.74 -15.89 12.62
N HIS A 334 9.36 -17.05 12.41
CA HIS A 334 10.69 -17.34 12.96
C HIS A 334 11.74 -16.38 12.39
N GLU A 335 12.83 -16.14 13.12
CA GLU A 335 13.81 -15.09 12.81
C GLU A 335 14.42 -15.22 11.40
N ASP A 336 14.83 -16.44 11.02
CA ASP A 336 15.38 -16.70 9.68
C ASP A 336 14.39 -16.33 8.55
N TRP A 337 13.09 -16.46 8.81
CA TRP A 337 12.04 -16.16 7.83
C TRP A 337 11.79 -14.65 7.73
N GLN A 338 11.99 -13.90 8.82
CA GLN A 338 11.94 -12.44 8.78
C GLN A 338 13.04 -11.88 7.86
N HIS A 339 14.26 -12.37 8.01
CA HIS A 339 15.38 -11.95 7.15
C HIS A 339 15.13 -12.33 5.68
N ARG A 340 14.68 -13.57 5.42
CA ARG A 340 14.30 -14.00 4.07
C ARG A 340 13.19 -13.14 3.47
N LEU A 341 12.17 -12.80 4.24
CA LEU A 341 11.07 -11.93 3.80
C LEU A 341 11.60 -10.57 3.33
N ILE A 342 12.45 -9.91 4.13
CA ILE A 342 13.02 -8.60 3.76
C ILE A 342 13.85 -8.71 2.47
N LEU A 343 14.69 -9.73 2.33
CA LEU A 343 15.45 -9.94 1.09
C LEU A 343 14.56 -10.15 -0.13
N GLN A 344 13.46 -10.91 0.00
CA GLN A 344 12.51 -11.10 -1.10
C GLN A 344 11.79 -9.80 -1.45
N LEU A 345 11.32 -9.02 -0.46
CA LEU A 345 10.66 -7.75 -0.71
C LEU A 345 11.60 -6.74 -1.39
N LYS A 346 12.87 -6.67 -0.96
CA LYS A 346 13.89 -5.83 -1.61
C LYS A 346 14.07 -6.24 -3.06
N LYS A 347 14.23 -7.54 -3.32
CA LYS A 347 14.37 -8.07 -4.68
C LYS A 347 13.19 -7.71 -5.57
N ILE A 348 11.96 -7.85 -5.09
CA ILE A 348 10.76 -7.49 -5.85
C ILE A 348 10.72 -5.97 -6.11
N ALA A 349 11.06 -5.15 -5.12
CA ALA A 349 11.13 -3.69 -5.31
C ALA A 349 12.17 -3.27 -6.37
N GLN A 350 13.29 -4.01 -6.47
CA GLN A 350 14.30 -3.81 -7.51
C GLN A 350 13.82 -4.25 -8.90
N GLU A 351 13.19 -5.43 -8.98
CA GLU A 351 12.66 -6.00 -10.23
C GLU A 351 11.52 -5.16 -10.82
N GLN A 352 10.72 -4.54 -9.96
CA GLN A 352 9.56 -3.73 -10.34
C GLN A 352 9.84 -2.23 -10.38
N PHE A 353 11.10 -1.80 -10.24
CA PHE A 353 11.46 -0.38 -10.26
C PHE A 353 11.15 0.26 -11.64
N PRO A 354 10.60 1.48 -11.70
CA PRO A 354 10.23 2.39 -10.59
C PRO A 354 8.79 2.21 -10.08
N GLY A 355 8.08 1.20 -10.57
CA GLY A 355 6.65 0.99 -10.42
C GLY A 355 6.16 0.42 -9.09
N LEU A 356 7.05 0.01 -8.17
CA LEU A 356 6.66 -0.52 -6.86
C LEU A 356 7.30 0.25 -5.73
N THR A 357 6.50 0.76 -4.80
CA THR A 357 6.97 1.24 -3.49
C THR A 357 6.51 0.31 -2.38
N VAL A 358 7.46 -0.26 -1.63
CA VAL A 358 7.19 -1.09 -0.45
C VAL A 358 7.28 -0.23 0.80
N ILE A 359 6.26 -0.26 1.64
CA ILE A 359 6.21 0.48 2.91
C ILE A 359 5.87 -0.48 4.05
N LEU A 360 6.78 -0.62 5.00
CA LEU A 360 6.63 -1.53 6.14
C LEU A 360 6.38 -0.75 7.43
N ALA A 361 5.51 -1.27 8.29
CA ALA A 361 5.38 -0.86 9.67
C ALA A 361 5.81 -2.01 10.59
N THR A 362 6.79 -1.76 11.45
CA THR A 362 7.40 -2.81 12.29
C THR A 362 7.86 -2.23 13.63
N HIS A 363 7.96 -3.08 14.64
CA HIS A 363 8.67 -2.80 15.89
C HIS A 363 9.97 -3.62 16.02
N SER A 364 10.29 -4.48 15.06
CA SER A 364 11.45 -5.36 15.05
C SER A 364 12.73 -4.64 14.61
N SER A 365 13.71 -4.58 15.50
CA SER A 365 15.07 -4.12 15.16
C SER A 365 15.76 -5.06 14.17
N LYS A 366 15.37 -6.35 14.13
CA LYS A 366 15.94 -7.33 13.19
C LYS A 366 15.60 -7.01 11.73
N ILE A 367 14.39 -6.50 11.49
CA ILE A 367 14.01 -5.99 10.16
C ILE A 367 14.89 -4.80 9.78
N MET A 368 15.13 -3.89 10.72
CA MET A 368 16.02 -2.75 10.49
C MET A 368 17.45 -3.18 10.16
N HIS A 369 17.98 -4.19 10.87
CA HIS A 369 19.29 -4.76 10.56
C HIS A 369 19.32 -5.44 9.19
N ALA A 370 18.30 -6.22 8.83
CA ALA A 370 18.21 -6.92 7.55
C ALA A 370 18.08 -5.96 6.34
N LEU A 371 17.53 -4.76 6.55
CA LEU A 371 17.37 -3.76 5.51
C LEU A 371 18.72 -3.18 5.06
N GLU A 372 19.69 -3.10 5.98
CA GLU A 372 20.99 -2.47 5.77
C GLU A 372 20.82 -1.07 5.14
N LEU A 373 20.11 -0.15 5.81
CA LEU A 373 19.68 1.14 5.25
C LEU A 373 20.77 1.89 4.48
N GLU A 374 22.00 1.90 5.00
CA GLU A 374 23.13 2.64 4.44
C GLU A 374 23.76 1.98 3.19
N ARG A 375 23.47 0.71 2.94
CA ARG A 375 24.05 -0.02 1.81
C ARG A 375 23.39 0.43 0.51
N GLU A 376 24.16 0.91 -0.44
CA GLU A 376 23.65 1.17 -1.79
C GLU A 376 23.36 -0.15 -2.52
N GLU A 377 22.20 -0.21 -3.17
CA GLU A 377 21.75 -1.37 -3.94
C GLU A 377 21.05 -0.85 -5.20
N ASP A 378 21.35 -1.44 -6.35
CA ASP A 378 20.81 -1.01 -7.64
C ASP A 378 19.28 -1.03 -7.61
N ASN A 379 18.64 0.02 -8.15
CA ASN A 379 17.18 0.18 -8.20
C ASN A 379 16.48 0.07 -6.83
N LEU A 380 17.19 0.35 -5.73
CA LEU A 380 16.64 0.30 -4.38
C LEU A 380 17.06 1.53 -3.56
N ARG A 381 16.12 2.46 -3.42
CA ARG A 381 16.21 3.66 -2.58
C ARG A 381 15.46 3.41 -1.28
N LYS A 382 16.20 3.45 -0.17
CA LYS A 382 15.70 3.07 1.16
C LYS A 382 15.50 4.28 2.04
N GLY A 383 14.37 4.32 2.75
CA GLY A 383 14.04 5.37 3.72
C GLY A 383 13.49 4.80 5.03
N CYS A 384 13.53 5.60 6.10
CA CYS A 384 12.99 5.23 7.40
C CYS A 384 12.46 6.44 8.18
N ASN A 385 11.42 6.25 8.99
CA ASN A 385 10.89 7.23 9.94
C ASN A 385 10.39 6.56 11.24
N LEU A 386 10.13 7.36 12.29
CA LEU A 386 9.65 7.02 13.64
C LEU A 386 10.64 6.26 14.56
N CYS A 387 11.96 6.45 14.39
CA CYS A 387 12.99 5.73 15.14
C CYS A 387 13.05 6.07 16.67
N ASP A 388 12.44 5.25 17.53
CA ASP A 388 12.70 5.22 18.99
C ASP A 388 13.97 4.37 19.25
N THR A 389 15.16 4.97 19.40
CA THR A 389 16.39 4.24 19.70
C THR A 389 16.56 3.99 21.20
N ASP A 390 16.21 2.80 21.69
CA ASP A 390 16.69 2.30 22.99
C ASP A 390 17.74 1.18 22.78
N GLY A 391 18.97 1.60 22.42
CA GLY A 391 20.27 0.91 22.63
C GLY A 391 20.83 -0.02 21.52
N PRO A 392 22.16 -0.34 21.50
CA PRO A 392 23.33 0.44 21.87
C PRO A 392 24.01 1.08 20.63
N ASN A 393 24.46 2.35 20.72
CA ASN A 393 25.36 3.03 19.77
C ASN A 393 25.29 2.59 18.29
N VAL A 394 24.16 2.86 17.63
CA VAL A 394 24.19 3.12 16.19
C VAL A 394 24.17 4.63 16.06
N ASN A 395 25.31 5.20 15.67
CA ASN A 395 25.46 6.64 15.43
C ASN A 395 24.59 7.01 14.22
N PHE A 396 23.32 7.32 14.49
CA PHE A 396 22.50 8.02 13.50
C PHE A 396 23.02 9.46 13.43
N PRO A 397 23.46 9.96 12.26
CA PRO A 397 23.79 11.37 12.14
C PRO A 397 22.53 12.17 12.47
N SER A 398 22.59 12.95 13.54
CA SER A 398 21.59 13.95 13.85
C SER A 398 21.52 14.97 12.70
N PRO A 399 20.34 15.54 12.40
CA PRO A 399 20.27 16.73 11.57
C PRO A 399 21.08 17.83 12.27
N LYS A 400 22.22 18.22 11.70
CA LYS A 400 22.99 19.36 12.22
C LYS A 400 22.15 20.63 12.10
N GLU A 401 21.58 21.01 13.23
CA GLU A 401 21.42 22.36 13.78
C GLU A 401 21.21 23.52 12.78
N ARG A 402 19.96 24.00 12.67
CA ARG A 402 19.70 25.44 12.49
C ARG A 402 19.81 26.13 13.86
N ILE A 403 20.99 26.65 14.19
CA ILE A 403 21.10 27.73 15.17
C ILE A 403 20.92 29.04 14.40
N PHE A 404 19.68 29.55 14.38
CA PHE A 404 19.44 30.98 14.20
C PHE A 404 18.46 31.44 15.27
N SER A 405 19.01 32.01 16.35
CA SER A 405 18.52 33.25 16.95
C SER A 405 19.30 33.55 18.23
N ARG A 406 20.00 34.69 18.23
CA ARG A 406 19.67 35.77 19.17
C ARG A 406 19.92 37.13 18.49
N PRO A 407 18.98 38.08 18.64
CA PRO A 407 19.23 39.49 18.40
C PRO A 407 19.93 40.15 19.61
N ASP A 408 20.70 41.19 19.28
CA ASP A 408 20.99 42.43 20.01
C ASP A 408 21.82 42.51 21.31
N GLU A 409 22.64 43.58 21.29
CA GLU A 409 23.11 44.44 22.39
C GLU A 409 24.25 43.98 23.33
N ARG A 410 25.50 44.35 22.99
CA ARG A 410 26.20 45.57 23.46
C ARG A 410 27.65 45.64 22.97
#